data_AF-Q0C044-F1
#
_entry.id   AF-Q0C044-F1
#
_cell.length_a   1.000
_cell.length_b   1.000
_cell.length_c   1.000
_cell.angle_alpha   90.00
_cell.angle_beta   90.00
_cell.angle_gamma   90.00
#
_symmetry.space_group_name_H-M   'P 1'
#
loop_
_entity.id
_entity.type
_entity.pdbx_description
1 polymer ?
#
loop_
_entity_poly.entity_id
_entity_poly.type
_entity_poly.pdbx_seq_one_letter_code
_entity_poly.pdbx_strand_id
1 'polypeptide(L)'
;MSGQPLCQPRLAARPLRRGEQAITRPNAAVKQKSDLLEGGLRVPTIVRWPNRVPAGSTSDQVMITMDWYPTLLSVAGGAPDARFPSDGMDLTDQLLGGGAKERTLFWRHMHLDQEACRHGDYKYLKILDNTFLFNIVEDPRERANLKARLPDLFTLLQDKYQAWNASVLPVDPSAVSRVLPGFVLAEHFGVR
;
A
#
# COMPACT_ATOMS: atom_id res chain seq x y z
N MET A 1 -28.78 -9.65 55.98
CA MET A 1 -28.16 -8.84 54.90
C MET A 1 -27.43 -9.79 53.94
N SER A 2 -28.13 -10.24 52.92
CA SER A 2 -27.64 -10.81 51.65
C SER A 2 -28.83 -10.66 50.70
N GLY A 3 -28.75 -10.19 49.46
CA GLY A 3 -27.66 -10.21 48.50
C GLY A 3 -28.13 -11.01 47.29
N GLN A 4 -28.96 -10.42 46.42
CA GLN A 4 -29.23 -10.94 45.07
C GLN A 4 -29.30 -9.77 44.07
N PRO A 5 -28.41 -9.70 43.07
CA PRO A 5 -28.58 -8.83 41.93
C PRO A 5 -29.29 -9.54 40.77
N LEU A 6 -30.06 -8.75 40.02
CA LEU A 6 -30.84 -9.11 38.83
C LEU A 6 -29.97 -9.74 37.72
N CYS A 7 -30.41 -10.89 37.19
CA CYS A 7 -29.90 -11.48 35.96
C CYS A 7 -30.89 -11.18 34.82
N GLN A 8 -30.49 -10.37 33.84
CA GLN A 8 -31.27 -10.08 32.63
C GLN A 8 -31.27 -11.31 31.68
N PRO A 9 -32.35 -11.53 30.91
CA PRO A 9 -32.42 -12.67 30.00
C PRO A 9 -31.48 -12.50 28.80
N ARG A 10 -30.64 -13.50 28.57
CA ARG A 10 -29.75 -13.66 27.41
C ARG A 10 -30.59 -13.69 26.13
N LEU A 11 -30.38 -12.73 25.23
CA LEU A 11 -30.99 -12.73 23.89
C LEU A 11 -30.51 -13.98 23.13
N ALA A 12 -31.40 -14.93 22.88
CA ALA A 12 -31.09 -16.15 22.15
C ALA A 12 -30.74 -15.83 20.68
N ALA A 13 -29.57 -16.30 20.23
CA ALA A 13 -29.19 -16.20 18.82
C ALA A 13 -30.15 -17.02 17.96
N ARG A 14 -30.78 -16.36 16.98
CA ARG A 14 -31.72 -16.97 16.04
C ARG A 14 -30.95 -17.89 15.07
N PRO A 15 -31.33 -19.17 14.90
CA PRO A 15 -30.61 -20.07 13.99
C PRO A 15 -30.85 -19.66 12.53
N LEU A 16 -29.79 -19.69 11.72
CA LEU A 16 -29.82 -19.39 10.30
C LEU A 16 -30.61 -20.45 9.53
N ARG A 17 -31.48 -20.02 8.61
CA ARG A 17 -32.25 -20.93 7.74
C ARG A 17 -31.32 -21.50 6.66
N ARG A 18 -31.44 -22.81 6.41
CA ARG A 18 -30.73 -23.53 5.36
C ARG A 18 -31.25 -23.05 4.00
N GLY A 19 -30.40 -22.41 3.18
CA GLY A 19 -30.73 -22.03 1.80
C GLY A 19 -30.51 -20.56 1.43
N GLU A 20 -30.09 -19.70 2.35
CA GLU A 20 -29.65 -18.35 2.01
C GLU A 20 -28.18 -18.43 1.56
N GLN A 21 -27.95 -18.44 0.24
CA GLN A 21 -26.61 -18.27 -0.31
C GLN A 21 -26.05 -16.99 0.29
N ALA A 22 -24.95 -17.12 1.02
CA ALA A 22 -24.13 -15.99 1.41
C ALA A 22 -23.53 -15.40 0.14
N ILE A 23 -24.32 -14.59 -0.57
CA ILE A 23 -23.77 -13.51 -1.40
C ILE A 23 -22.91 -12.74 -0.41
N THR A 24 -21.60 -12.92 -0.54
CA THR A 24 -20.60 -12.27 0.29
C THR A 24 -20.97 -10.80 0.27
N ARG A 25 -21.49 -10.28 1.37
CA ARG A 25 -21.71 -8.84 1.51
C ARG A 25 -20.33 -8.22 1.23
N PRO A 26 -20.12 -7.48 0.12
CA PRO A 26 -18.85 -6.82 -0.05
C PRO A 26 -18.73 -5.88 1.14
N ASN A 27 -17.71 -6.10 1.96
CA ASN A 27 -17.43 -5.25 3.11
C ASN A 27 -17.49 -3.81 2.63
N ALA A 28 -18.45 -3.03 3.12
CA ALA A 28 -18.45 -1.60 2.90
C ALA A 28 -17.09 -1.05 3.39
N ALA A 29 -16.32 -0.44 2.48
CA ALA A 29 -14.91 -0.05 2.57
C ALA A 29 -13.85 -1.06 2.07
N VAL A 30 -14.05 -1.73 0.93
CA VAL A 30 -12.93 -2.42 0.27
C VAL A 30 -12.10 -1.40 -0.51
N LYS A 31 -11.02 -0.93 0.11
CA LYS A 31 -9.84 -0.37 -0.57
C LYS A 31 -9.32 -1.48 -1.48
N GLN A 32 -9.52 -1.36 -2.79
CA GLN A 32 -9.31 -2.47 -3.73
C GLN A 32 -8.09 -2.22 -4.62
N LYS A 33 -7.77 -3.24 -5.40
CA LYS A 33 -6.83 -3.11 -6.52
C LYS A 33 -7.22 -1.88 -7.35
N SER A 34 -6.21 -1.09 -7.72
CA SER A 34 -6.31 0.20 -8.45
C SER A 34 -6.51 1.45 -7.57
N ASP A 35 -6.68 1.30 -6.26
CA ASP A 35 -6.69 2.43 -5.32
C ASP A 35 -5.30 2.67 -4.72
N LEU A 36 -4.95 3.94 -4.49
CA LEU A 36 -3.74 4.31 -3.72
C LEU A 36 -3.96 4.26 -2.19
N LEU A 37 -5.08 3.73 -1.75
CA LEU A 37 -5.35 3.41 -0.34
C LEU A 37 -4.52 2.19 0.10
N GLU A 38 -4.35 2.00 1.41
CA GLU A 38 -3.52 0.91 1.96
C GLU A 38 -3.95 -0.48 1.47
N GLY A 39 -5.24 -0.72 1.21
CA GLY A 39 -5.70 -2.01 0.68
C GLY A 39 -5.30 -2.28 -0.78
N GLY A 40 -4.99 -1.23 -1.56
CA GLY A 40 -4.49 -1.37 -2.93
C GLY A 40 -2.96 -1.39 -3.01
N LEU A 41 -2.26 -0.76 -2.06
CA LEU A 41 -0.80 -0.64 -2.05
C LEU A 41 -0.10 -1.70 -1.18
N ARG A 42 -0.60 -1.95 0.03
CA ARG A 42 0.10 -2.78 1.01
C ARG A 42 -0.10 -4.25 0.69
N VAL A 43 0.99 -4.93 0.36
CA VAL A 43 1.02 -6.35 -0.01
C VAL A 43 1.88 -7.17 0.95
N PRO A 44 1.55 -8.45 1.18
CA PRO A 44 2.40 -9.31 1.99
C PRO A 44 3.75 -9.53 1.30
N THR A 45 4.83 -9.47 2.09
CA THR A 45 6.20 -9.73 1.64
C THR A 45 6.88 -10.67 2.63
N ILE A 46 7.43 -11.77 2.14
CA ILE A 46 8.15 -12.78 2.94
C ILE A 46 9.47 -13.08 2.23
N VAL A 47 10.57 -13.05 2.98
CA VAL A 47 11.92 -13.36 2.48
C VAL A 47 12.46 -14.54 3.26
N ARG A 48 13.10 -15.47 2.55
CA ARG A 48 13.83 -16.58 3.16
C ARG A 48 15.22 -16.66 2.55
N TRP A 49 16.23 -16.45 3.38
CA TRP A 49 17.63 -16.64 3.01
C TRP A 49 18.37 -17.37 4.14
N PRO A 50 18.56 -18.69 4.03
CA PRO A 50 19.17 -19.48 5.09
C PRO A 50 20.56 -18.95 5.49
N ASN A 51 20.82 -18.93 6.80
CA ASN A 51 22.08 -18.45 7.40
C ASN A 51 22.41 -16.97 7.15
N ARG A 52 21.45 -16.17 6.65
CA ARG A 52 21.64 -14.74 6.34
C ARG A 52 20.52 -13.89 6.92
N VAL A 53 19.27 -14.17 6.54
CA VAL A 53 18.10 -13.52 7.12
C VAL A 53 17.71 -14.26 8.41
N PRO A 54 17.54 -13.57 9.56
CA PRO A 54 17.11 -14.19 10.79
C PRO A 54 15.77 -14.94 10.62
N ALA A 55 15.71 -16.19 11.08
CA ALA A 55 14.50 -16.99 10.94
C ALA A 55 13.39 -16.48 11.87
N GLY A 56 12.16 -16.37 11.35
CA GLY A 56 10.99 -15.98 12.15
C GLY A 56 10.97 -14.53 12.61
N SER A 57 11.87 -13.68 12.12
CA SER A 57 11.88 -12.25 12.44
C SER A 57 10.84 -11.47 11.62
N THR A 58 10.45 -10.32 12.15
CA THR A 58 9.67 -9.29 11.45
C THR A 58 10.51 -8.04 11.25
N SER A 59 10.21 -7.26 10.21
CA SER A 59 10.84 -5.97 9.96
C SER A 59 9.77 -4.92 9.66
N ASP A 60 9.89 -3.76 10.30
CA ASP A 60 9.03 -2.60 10.05
C ASP A 60 9.59 -1.67 8.95
N GLN A 61 10.67 -2.09 8.27
CA GLN A 61 11.22 -1.35 7.15
C GLN A 61 10.15 -1.14 6.07
N VAL A 62 9.91 0.13 5.75
CA VAL A 62 9.04 0.51 4.63
C VAL A 62 9.75 0.17 3.32
N MET A 63 9.09 -0.63 2.49
CA MET A 63 9.59 -1.12 1.21
C MET A 63 8.58 -0.84 0.09
N ILE A 64 9.10 -0.60 -1.12
CA ILE A 64 8.34 -0.56 -2.36
C ILE A 64 8.97 -1.53 -3.38
N THR A 65 8.19 -2.03 -4.35
CA THR A 65 8.64 -3.04 -5.31
C THR A 65 9.96 -2.70 -6.02
N MET A 66 10.23 -1.42 -6.27
CA MET A 66 11.46 -0.96 -6.92
C MET A 66 12.72 -1.25 -6.11
N ASP A 67 12.62 -1.41 -4.79
CA ASP A 67 13.75 -1.73 -3.90
C ASP A 67 14.33 -3.13 -4.16
N TRP A 68 13.55 -4.04 -4.76
CA TRP A 68 14.05 -5.37 -5.10
C TRP A 68 15.22 -5.32 -6.09
N TYR A 69 15.19 -4.39 -7.04
CA TYR A 69 16.23 -4.29 -8.07
C TYR A 69 17.62 -4.03 -7.48
N PRO A 70 17.87 -2.93 -6.74
CA PRO A 70 19.19 -2.67 -6.17
C PRO A 70 19.55 -3.69 -5.07
N THR A 71 18.58 -4.17 -4.29
CA THR A 71 18.82 -5.16 -3.22
C THR A 71 19.31 -6.49 -3.79
N LEU A 72 18.65 -7.02 -4.82
CA LEU A 72 19.05 -8.30 -5.43
C LEU A 72 20.39 -8.20 -6.16
N LEU A 73 20.69 -7.04 -6.79
CA LEU A 73 22.00 -6.79 -7.38
C LEU A 73 23.10 -6.77 -6.32
N SER A 74 22.89 -6.05 -5.22
CA SER A 74 23.83 -5.96 -4.10
C SER A 74 24.12 -7.34 -3.50
N VAL A 75 23.08 -8.15 -3.29
CA VAL A 75 23.19 -9.55 -2.86
C VAL A 75 24.00 -10.42 -3.83
N ALA A 76 23.91 -10.16 -5.13
CA ALA A 76 24.68 -10.85 -6.16
C ALA A 76 26.13 -10.33 -6.30
N GLY A 77 26.53 -9.31 -5.52
CA GLY A 77 27.83 -8.66 -5.59
C GLY A 77 27.97 -7.62 -6.70
N GLY A 78 26.85 -7.17 -7.28
CA GLY A 78 26.79 -6.13 -8.31
C GLY A 78 26.26 -4.80 -7.78
N ALA A 79 26.16 -3.82 -8.69
CA ALA A 79 25.57 -2.52 -8.43
C ALA A 79 24.74 -2.06 -9.64
N PRO A 80 23.70 -1.21 -9.44
CA PRO A 80 23.00 -0.57 -10.55
C PRO A 80 23.95 0.21 -11.47
N ASP A 81 23.63 0.26 -12.77
CA ASP A 81 24.38 1.06 -13.72
C ASP A 81 24.21 2.55 -13.41
N ALA A 82 25.32 3.29 -13.24
CA ALA A 82 25.29 4.70 -12.89
C ALA A 82 24.59 5.59 -13.95
N ARG A 83 24.47 5.10 -15.20
CA ARG A 83 23.74 5.80 -16.28
C ARG A 83 22.22 5.70 -16.13
N PHE A 84 21.75 4.70 -15.38
CA PHE A 84 20.34 4.41 -15.16
C PHE A 84 20.09 4.25 -13.65
N PRO A 85 20.09 5.36 -12.90
CA PRO A 85 19.93 5.30 -11.46
C PRO A 85 18.60 4.63 -11.08
N SER A 86 18.66 3.78 -10.06
CA SER A 86 17.50 3.10 -9.51
C SER A 86 16.67 4.06 -8.64
N ASP A 87 15.35 4.02 -8.78
CA ASP A 87 14.41 4.67 -7.86
C ASP A 87 14.29 3.95 -6.49
N GLY A 88 14.65 2.67 -6.47
CA GLY A 88 14.67 1.84 -5.27
C GLY A 88 15.89 2.07 -4.38
N MET A 89 15.73 1.72 -3.10
CA MET A 89 16.79 1.68 -2.08
C MET A 89 17.32 0.25 -1.92
N ASP A 90 18.62 0.07 -1.76
CA ASP A 90 19.19 -1.20 -1.32
C ASP A 90 18.84 -1.46 0.15
N LEU A 91 18.09 -2.54 0.38
CA LEU A 91 17.62 -2.98 1.69
C LEU A 91 18.39 -4.19 2.23
N THR A 92 19.55 -4.52 1.67
CA THR A 92 20.36 -5.68 2.09
C THR A 92 20.65 -5.64 3.59
N ASP A 93 21.07 -4.50 4.13
CA ASP A 93 21.30 -4.34 5.57
C ASP A 93 20.04 -4.65 6.38
N GLN A 94 18.89 -4.14 5.96
CA GLN A 94 17.60 -4.32 6.64
C GLN A 94 17.16 -5.79 6.60
N LEU A 95 17.43 -6.51 5.50
CA LEU A 95 17.16 -7.95 5.40
C LEU A 95 18.06 -8.76 6.34
N LEU A 96 19.29 -8.30 6.57
CA LEU A 96 20.27 -8.98 7.43
C LEU A 96 20.15 -8.58 8.92
N GLY A 97 19.07 -7.91 9.31
CA GLY A 97 18.78 -7.54 10.71
C GLY A 97 19.17 -6.11 11.09
N GLY A 98 19.54 -5.28 10.12
CA GLY A 98 19.75 -3.85 10.32
C GLY A 98 18.47 -3.11 10.67
N GLY A 99 18.61 -1.98 11.35
CA GLY A 99 17.49 -1.12 11.74
C GLY A 99 16.76 -0.50 10.55
N ALA A 100 15.50 -0.10 10.79
CA ALA A 100 14.68 0.58 9.81
C ALA A 100 15.24 1.97 9.46
N LYS A 101 15.21 2.29 8.18
CA LYS A 101 15.57 3.60 7.62
C LYS A 101 14.30 4.36 7.27
N GLU A 102 14.20 5.59 7.74
CA GLU A 102 13.14 6.50 7.33
C GLU A 102 13.27 6.82 5.84
N ARG A 103 12.13 6.85 5.15
CA ARG A 103 12.08 7.25 3.74
C ARG A 103 10.71 7.82 3.40
N THR A 104 10.69 8.54 2.28
CA THR A 104 9.45 9.01 1.66
C THR A 104 9.16 8.16 0.43
N LEU A 105 7.90 7.76 0.26
CA LEU A 105 7.43 7.06 -0.92
C LEU A 105 6.33 7.87 -1.60
N PHE A 106 6.29 7.79 -2.93
CA PHE A 106 5.37 8.55 -3.77
C PHE A 106 4.68 7.64 -4.78
N TRP A 107 3.43 7.96 -5.08
CA TRP A 107 2.63 7.27 -6.09
C TRP A 107 1.84 8.27 -6.91
N ARG A 108 1.81 8.06 -8.23
CA ARG A 108 0.98 8.79 -9.17
C ARG A 108 0.21 7.77 -10.00
N HIS A 109 -1.10 7.89 -10.06
CA HIS A 109 -1.95 6.94 -10.75
C HIS A 109 -3.06 7.64 -11.52
N MET A 110 -3.12 7.42 -12.83
CA MET A 110 -4.05 8.13 -13.73
C MET A 110 -5.51 7.80 -13.44
N HIS A 111 -5.81 6.58 -12.96
CA HIS A 111 -7.18 6.22 -12.62
C HIS A 111 -7.65 7.04 -11.42
N LEU A 112 -8.72 7.82 -11.62
CA LEU A 112 -9.28 8.77 -10.65
C LEU A 112 -8.30 9.87 -10.20
N ASP A 113 -7.31 10.19 -11.03
CA ASP A 113 -6.33 11.26 -10.78
C ASP A 113 -5.74 11.21 -9.35
N GLN A 114 -5.26 10.02 -9.00
CA GLN A 114 -4.83 9.70 -7.65
C GLN A 114 -3.36 10.04 -7.44
N GLU A 115 -3.09 10.63 -6.28
CA GLU A 115 -1.76 11.01 -5.83
C GLU A 115 -1.57 10.53 -4.40
N ALA A 116 -0.41 10.00 -4.05
CA ALA A 116 -0.10 9.68 -2.67
C ALA A 116 1.36 9.95 -2.32
N CYS A 117 1.59 10.40 -1.10
CA CYS A 117 2.91 10.56 -0.50
C CYS A 117 2.87 9.99 0.91
N ARG A 118 3.75 9.03 1.22
CA ARG A 118 3.96 8.52 2.57
C ARG A 118 5.30 9.04 3.09
N HIS A 119 5.28 9.70 4.24
CA HIS A 119 6.47 10.14 4.96
C HIS A 119 6.32 9.73 6.43
N GLY A 120 7.19 8.80 6.87
CA GLY A 120 7.04 8.15 8.17
C GLY A 120 5.69 7.44 8.31
N ASP A 121 4.95 7.82 9.36
CA ASP A 121 3.64 7.25 9.72
C ASP A 121 2.47 7.96 9.03
N TYR A 122 2.74 9.06 8.34
CA TYR A 122 1.70 9.89 7.73
C TYR A 122 1.65 9.72 6.22
N LYS A 123 0.44 9.80 5.70
CA LYS A 123 0.16 9.67 4.28
C LYS A 123 -0.77 10.77 3.80
N TYR A 124 -0.29 11.51 2.81
CA TYR A 124 -1.10 12.36 1.94
C TYR A 124 -1.73 11.49 0.85
N LEU A 125 -3.01 11.74 0.57
CA LEU A 125 -3.74 11.09 -0.50
C LEU A 125 -4.65 12.11 -1.19
N LYS A 126 -4.64 12.10 -2.53
CA LYS A 126 -5.61 12.77 -3.38
C LYS A 126 -6.36 11.72 -4.20
N ILE A 127 -7.67 11.89 -4.31
CA ILE A 127 -8.53 11.14 -5.22
C ILE A 127 -9.46 12.16 -5.86
N LEU A 128 -9.34 12.35 -7.17
CA LEU A 128 -9.97 13.47 -7.88
C LEU A 128 -9.66 14.79 -7.13
N ASP A 129 -10.66 15.61 -6.84
CA ASP A 129 -10.48 16.89 -6.14
C ASP A 129 -10.37 16.76 -4.60
N ASN A 130 -10.57 15.55 -4.06
CA ASN A 130 -10.59 15.33 -2.62
C ASN A 130 -9.20 15.01 -2.10
N THR A 131 -8.82 15.63 -0.97
CA THR A 131 -7.51 15.48 -0.34
C THR A 131 -7.63 15.08 1.12
N PHE A 132 -6.71 14.20 1.54
CA PHE A 132 -6.76 13.55 2.83
C PHE A 132 -5.36 13.49 3.45
N LEU A 133 -5.34 13.46 4.79
CA LEU A 133 -4.17 13.13 5.58
C LEU A 133 -4.53 12.00 6.54
N PHE A 134 -3.75 10.94 6.56
CA PHE A 134 -3.96 9.79 7.45
C PHE A 134 -2.69 9.47 8.24
N ASN A 135 -2.85 9.01 9.48
CA ASN A 135 -1.82 8.25 10.17
C ASN A 135 -2.08 6.76 9.87
N ILE A 136 -1.21 6.12 9.09
CA ILE A 136 -1.41 4.74 8.62
C ILE A 136 -0.95 3.68 9.63
N VAL A 137 -0.21 4.08 10.67
CA VAL A 137 0.17 3.20 11.78
C VAL A 137 -0.97 3.12 12.80
N GLU A 138 -1.50 4.27 13.22
CA GLU A 138 -2.61 4.34 14.18
C GLU A 138 -3.98 4.03 13.55
N ASP A 139 -4.17 4.41 12.28
CA ASP A 139 -5.39 4.12 11.51
C ASP A 139 -5.06 3.43 10.17
N PRO A 140 -4.69 2.14 10.18
CA PRO A 140 -4.44 1.37 8.95
C PRO A 140 -5.64 1.30 8.01
N ARG A 141 -6.84 1.59 8.55
CA ARG A 141 -8.08 1.62 7.78
C ARG A 141 -8.38 2.99 7.16
N GLU A 142 -7.51 3.99 7.29
CA GLU A 142 -7.62 5.33 6.66
C GLU A 142 -9.06 5.89 6.74
N ARG A 143 -9.65 5.87 7.94
CA ARG A 143 -11.02 6.32 8.21
C ARG A 143 -11.06 7.75 8.74
N ALA A 144 -10.04 8.17 9.47
CA ALA A 144 -9.99 9.47 10.12
C ALA A 144 -9.14 10.46 9.32
N ASN A 145 -9.77 11.32 8.52
CA ASN A 145 -9.06 12.39 7.82
C ASN A 145 -8.55 13.44 8.83
N LEU A 146 -7.23 13.55 8.95
CA LEU A 146 -6.53 14.47 9.85
C LEU A 146 -6.21 15.83 9.22
N LYS A 147 -6.56 16.06 7.94
CA LYS A 147 -6.18 17.29 7.21
C LYS A 147 -6.52 18.57 7.98
N ALA A 148 -7.74 18.67 8.51
CA ALA A 148 -8.17 19.86 9.25
C ALA A 148 -7.54 19.98 10.66
N ARG A 149 -7.05 18.86 11.22
CA ARG A 149 -6.42 18.81 12.54
C ARG A 149 -4.92 19.10 12.49
N LEU A 150 -4.26 18.73 11.39
CA LEU A 150 -2.82 18.86 11.18
C LEU A 150 -2.53 19.53 9.81
N PRO A 151 -2.93 20.80 9.61
CA PRO A 151 -2.82 21.48 8.32
C PRO A 151 -1.36 21.70 7.87
N ASP A 152 -0.45 21.97 8.80
CA ASP A 152 0.97 22.19 8.48
C ASP A 152 1.62 20.90 7.94
N LEU A 153 1.31 19.77 8.57
CA LEU A 153 1.79 18.45 8.13
C LEU A 153 1.19 18.05 6.78
N PHE A 154 -0.10 18.34 6.57
CA PHE A 154 -0.74 18.14 5.27
C PHE A 154 -0.01 18.91 4.17
N THR A 155 0.26 20.19 4.41
CA THR A 155 0.96 21.06 3.45
C THR A 155 2.36 20.56 3.17
N LEU A 156 3.12 20.19 4.22
CA LEU A 156 4.45 19.60 4.08
C LEU A 156 4.46 18.36 3.17
N LEU A 157 3.53 17.42 3.37
CA LEU A 157 3.47 16.20 2.56
C LEU A 157 2.98 16.47 1.13
N GLN A 158 2.06 17.42 0.96
CA GLN A 158 1.62 17.87 -0.36
C GLN A 158 2.78 18.50 -1.13
N ASP A 159 3.57 19.37 -0.49
CA ASP A 159 4.73 20.00 -1.12
C ASP A 159 5.81 18.98 -1.49
N LYS A 160 6.07 18.00 -0.61
CA LYS A 160 6.95 16.86 -0.93
C LYS A 160 6.48 16.11 -2.17
N TYR A 161 5.18 15.84 -2.26
CA TYR A 161 4.60 15.19 -3.44
C TYR A 161 4.80 16.02 -4.70
N GLN A 162 4.46 17.31 -4.67
CA GLN A 162 4.57 18.18 -5.85
C GLN A 162 6.02 18.34 -6.31
N ALA A 163 6.96 18.47 -5.37
CA ALA A 163 8.38 18.53 -5.67
C ALA A 163 8.89 17.26 -6.37
N TRP A 164 8.45 16.08 -5.90
CA TRP A 164 8.76 14.80 -6.55
C TRP A 164 8.06 14.67 -7.92
N ASN A 165 6.79 15.04 -8.02
CA ASN A 165 6.03 14.94 -9.26
C ASN A 165 6.64 15.79 -10.38
N ALA A 166 7.23 16.94 -10.04
CA ALA A 166 7.94 17.81 -10.97
C ALA A 166 9.31 17.26 -11.40
N SER A 167 9.92 16.34 -10.65
CA SER A 167 11.23 15.75 -10.98
C SER A 167 11.13 14.51 -11.87
N VAL A 168 9.97 13.86 -11.92
CA VAL A 168 9.73 12.68 -12.76
C VAL A 168 9.17 13.07 -14.13
N LEU A 169 9.23 12.13 -15.08
CA LEU A 169 8.69 12.33 -16.43
C LEU A 169 7.20 12.75 -16.39
N PRO A 170 6.76 13.62 -17.31
CA PRO A 170 5.36 14.02 -17.38
C PRO A 170 4.46 12.82 -17.74
N VAL A 171 3.21 12.89 -17.32
CA VAL A 171 2.17 11.95 -17.72
C VAL A 171 1.92 12.10 -19.22
N ASP A 172 2.11 11.03 -19.99
CA ASP A 172 1.72 11.00 -21.40
C ASP A 172 0.19 10.94 -21.51
N PRO A 173 -0.48 11.96 -22.07
CA PRO A 173 -1.94 11.97 -22.22
C PRO A 173 -2.46 10.85 -23.13
N SER A 174 -1.61 10.28 -23.98
CA SER A 174 -1.94 9.16 -24.87
C SER A 174 -1.81 7.80 -24.19
N ALA A 175 -1.22 7.74 -22.99
CA ALA A 175 -1.12 6.52 -22.21
C ALA A 175 -2.50 6.11 -21.69
N VAL A 176 -3.06 5.08 -22.32
CA VAL A 176 -4.35 4.50 -21.95
C VAL A 176 -4.15 3.08 -21.44
N SER A 177 -4.86 2.71 -20.37
CA SER A 177 -5.07 1.31 -20.03
C SER A 177 -6.05 0.72 -21.07
N ARG A 178 -5.58 0.48 -22.30
CA ARG A 178 -6.44 -0.03 -23.36
C ARG A 178 -7.01 -1.37 -22.91
N VAL A 179 -8.33 -1.46 -22.83
CA VAL A 179 -9.00 -2.77 -22.82
C VAL A 179 -8.73 -3.37 -24.19
N LEU A 180 -7.71 -4.23 -24.25
CA LEU A 180 -7.44 -4.98 -25.46
C LEU A 180 -8.69 -5.82 -25.78
N PRO A 181 -9.10 -5.92 -27.05
CA PRO A 181 -10.19 -6.81 -27.43
C PRO A 181 -9.94 -8.23 -26.89
N GLY A 182 -10.98 -8.95 -26.48
CA GLY A 182 -10.83 -10.27 -25.86
C GLY A 182 -10.00 -11.26 -26.69
N PHE A 183 -10.09 -11.18 -28.02
CA PHE A 183 -9.29 -11.99 -28.95
C PHE A 183 -7.78 -11.68 -28.90
N VAL A 184 -7.40 -10.46 -28.48
CA VAL A 184 -5.99 -10.07 -28.28
C VAL A 184 -5.49 -10.49 -26.89
N LEU A 185 -6.37 -10.57 -25.89
CA LEU A 185 -6.01 -10.89 -24.52
C LEU A 185 -5.73 -12.37 -24.28
N ALA A 186 -6.52 -13.26 -24.88
CA ALA A 186 -6.47 -14.70 -24.60
C ALA A 186 -5.78 -15.52 -25.70
N GLU A 187 -5.96 -15.17 -26.97
CA GLU A 187 -5.54 -15.99 -28.13
C GLU A 187 -4.41 -15.33 -28.94
N HIS A 188 -3.43 -14.70 -28.28
CA HIS A 188 -2.30 -14.09 -28.97
C HIS A 188 -1.17 -15.08 -29.29
N PHE A 189 -0.97 -16.10 -28.45
CA PHE A 189 0.03 -17.15 -28.69
C PHE A 189 -0.58 -18.22 -29.61
N GLY A 190 -0.65 -17.91 -30.90
CA GLY A 190 -0.98 -18.89 -31.92
C GLY A 190 0.05 -20.02 -31.88
N VAL A 191 -0.34 -21.15 -31.28
CA VAL A 191 0.34 -22.44 -31.50
C VAL A 191 0.05 -22.79 -32.96
N ARG A 192 1.04 -22.55 -33.84
CA ARG A 192 1.13 -23.18 -35.16
C ARG A 192 1.95 -24.44 -35.06
#